data_AF-A0A419YQ75-F1
#
_entry.id   AF-A0A419YQ75-F1
#
_cell.length_a   1.000
_cell.length_b   1.000
_cell.length_c   1.000
_cell.angle_alpha   90.00
_cell.angle_beta   90.00
_cell.angle_gamma   90.00
#
_symmetry.space_group_name_H-M   'P 1'
#
loop_
_entity.id
_entity.type
_entity.pdbx_description
1 polymer ?
#
loop_
_entity_poly.entity_id
_entity_poly.type
_entity_poly.pdbx_seq_one_letter_code
_entity_poly.pdbx_strand_id
1 'polypeptide(L)'
;MAAPARGPSRRAANRGPAGDGRLRDRRLARQGSERGAHTGPSPVDRARPGSKHHLIVDRHGTPIAVTLTAGNRHDVTQLLPLLDAIPPIRGLCGRPRTRPRRLFADRGYDFDKYRRLLWKRGIKPLIARRGVAHGSGLGKTRWVFERTFAWLHQFKRLRIRYEIRADLHLSLLQLACSIICLRRLRTSF
;
A
#
# COMPACT_ATOMS: atom_id res chain seq x y z
N MET A 1 33.30 6.04 69.35
CA MET A 1 32.25 6.99 69.78
C MET A 1 31.74 7.73 68.56
N ALA A 2 30.46 8.06 68.36
CA ALA A 2 29.21 7.51 68.89
C ALA A 2 28.07 8.00 67.97
N ALA A 3 27.05 7.17 67.72
CA ALA A 3 25.81 7.59 67.04
C ALA A 3 24.60 7.29 67.94
N PRO A 4 23.68 8.26 68.12
CA PRO A 4 22.23 8.01 67.94
C PRO A 4 21.46 9.25 67.38
N ALA A 5 20.18 9.20 66.97
CA ALA A 5 19.32 8.13 66.43
C ALA A 5 17.97 8.71 65.91
N ARG A 6 17.30 8.00 64.97
CA ARG A 6 15.83 7.85 64.79
C ARG A 6 14.90 9.09 64.94
N GLY A 7 14.21 9.52 63.88
CA GLY A 7 12.81 9.09 63.59
C GLY A 7 11.79 10.22 63.86
N PRO A 8 10.48 10.13 63.51
CA PRO A 8 9.70 8.95 63.14
C PRO A 8 8.82 9.11 61.86
N SER A 9 7.86 8.19 61.70
CA SER A 9 6.93 7.98 60.57
C SER A 9 5.55 8.63 60.72
N ARG A 10 4.79 8.76 59.61
CA ARG A 10 3.36 8.33 59.40
C ARG A 10 2.79 9.00 58.12
N ARG A 11 2.39 8.23 57.10
CA ARG A 11 1.12 7.48 56.86
C ARG A 11 0.05 8.29 56.10
N ALA A 12 -0.43 7.65 55.04
CA ALA A 12 -1.49 8.03 54.12
C ALA A 12 -2.80 8.55 54.75
N ALA A 13 -3.52 9.38 53.98
CA ALA A 13 -4.97 9.53 54.06
C ALA A 13 -5.58 9.37 52.65
N ASN A 14 -6.51 8.42 52.54
CA ASN A 14 -7.17 8.00 51.31
C ASN A 14 -8.49 8.78 51.12
N ARG A 15 -8.75 9.36 49.95
CA ARG A 15 -10.08 9.85 49.53
C ARG A 15 -10.28 9.75 48.03
N GLY A 16 -11.05 8.74 47.62
CA GLY A 16 -12.05 8.89 46.56
C GLY A 16 -13.42 8.49 47.13
N PRO A 17 -14.47 8.37 46.31
CA PRO A 17 -14.63 8.87 44.94
C PRO A 17 -15.84 9.81 44.77
N ALA A 18 -15.90 10.54 43.67
CA ALA A 18 -17.15 11.08 43.13
C ALA A 18 -17.02 11.09 41.60
N GLY A 19 -17.86 10.33 40.91
CA GLY A 19 -17.92 10.34 39.45
C GLY A 19 -19.03 11.27 38.96
N ASP A 20 -18.97 11.66 37.69
CA ASP A 20 -20.03 11.34 36.74
C ASP A 20 -19.57 11.55 35.27
N GLY A 21 -20.18 10.80 34.35
CA GLY A 21 -20.70 11.40 33.12
C GLY A 21 -19.73 11.88 32.05
N ARG A 22 -19.00 10.95 31.39
CA ARG A 22 -18.95 10.83 29.91
C ARG A 22 -18.10 9.66 29.43
N LEU A 23 -18.74 8.49 29.24
CA LEU A 23 -18.19 7.41 28.42
C LEU A 23 -18.00 7.89 26.98
N ARG A 24 -16.75 8.22 26.61
CA ARG A 24 -16.30 8.26 25.23
C ARG A 24 -15.42 7.05 24.98
N ASP A 25 -16.05 5.88 24.75
CA ASP A 25 -15.33 4.66 24.35
C ASP A 25 -14.79 4.77 22.91
N ARG A 26 -13.81 5.67 22.73
CA ARG A 26 -12.95 5.69 21.55
C ARG A 26 -11.87 4.64 21.74
N ARG A 27 -12.22 3.38 21.46
CA ARG A 27 -11.25 2.33 21.15
C ARG A 27 -10.55 2.66 19.83
N LEU A 28 -9.65 3.65 19.89
CA LEU A 28 -8.59 3.79 18.91
C LEU A 28 -7.76 2.52 18.98
N ALA A 29 -7.94 1.64 17.99
CA ALA A 29 -7.11 0.46 17.84
C ALA A 29 -5.65 0.89 17.85
N ARG A 30 -4.93 0.54 18.93
CA ARG A 30 -3.49 0.82 19.04
C ARG A 30 -2.80 0.07 17.90
N GLN A 31 -1.76 0.67 17.32
CA GLN A 31 -0.88 -0.08 16.41
C GLN A 31 -0.34 -1.30 17.17
N GLY A 32 -0.64 -2.49 16.68
CA GLY A 32 -0.09 -3.72 17.24
C GLY A 32 1.44 -3.68 17.19
N SER A 33 2.08 -4.06 18.30
CA SER A 33 3.53 -4.21 18.39
C SER A 33 4.06 -5.38 17.53
N GLU A 34 3.18 -6.29 17.13
CA GLU A 34 3.51 -7.51 16.39
C GLU A 34 3.72 -7.25 14.89
N ARG A 35 4.84 -7.77 14.38
CA ARG A 35 5.24 -7.64 12.98
C ARG A 35 4.72 -8.86 12.19
N GLY A 36 3.54 -8.75 11.59
CA GLY A 36 3.06 -9.80 10.69
C GLY A 36 3.87 -9.90 9.40
N ALA A 37 3.63 -10.95 8.61
CA ALA A 37 4.24 -11.11 7.27
C ALA A 37 3.99 -9.88 6.37
N HIS A 38 4.84 -9.68 5.34
CA HIS A 38 4.81 -8.53 4.44
C HIS A 38 4.79 -7.15 5.14
N THR A 39 5.42 -7.09 6.31
CA THR A 39 5.66 -5.87 7.08
C THR A 39 7.16 -5.66 7.20
N GLY A 40 7.64 -4.44 7.00
CA GLY A 40 9.06 -4.13 7.13
C GLY A 40 9.28 -2.68 7.55
N PRO A 41 10.43 -2.36 8.17
CA PRO A 41 10.77 -0.99 8.51
C PRO A 41 10.83 -0.17 7.23
N SER A 42 9.97 0.85 7.13
CA SER A 42 10.02 1.78 6.00
C SER A 42 11.30 2.63 6.08
N PRO A 43 12.15 2.65 5.04
CA PRO A 43 13.37 3.46 5.02
C PRO A 43 13.12 4.97 5.17
N VAL A 44 11.92 5.43 4.81
CA VAL A 44 11.52 6.85 4.84
C VAL A 44 10.69 7.23 6.07
N ASP A 45 10.29 6.26 6.90
CA ASP A 45 9.22 6.44 7.89
C ASP A 45 9.60 5.90 9.29
N ARG A 46 10.85 6.17 9.70
CA ARG A 46 11.40 5.85 11.04
C ARG A 46 11.15 4.40 11.48
N ALA A 47 11.38 3.43 10.58
CA ALA A 47 11.18 2.01 10.81
C ALA A 47 9.75 1.57 11.20
N ARG A 48 8.73 2.43 11.02
CA ARG A 48 7.33 2.03 11.22
C ARG A 48 6.95 0.86 10.30
N PRO A 49 6.05 -0.05 10.77
CA PRO A 49 5.57 -1.19 10.00
C PRO A 49 4.79 -0.73 8.76
N GLY A 50 5.51 -0.59 7.64
CA GLY A 50 4.95 -0.17 6.36
C GLY A 50 4.71 -1.34 5.41
N SER A 51 3.77 -1.15 4.50
CA SER A 51 3.60 -1.99 3.31
C SER A 51 3.50 -1.14 2.06
N LYS A 52 3.97 -1.70 0.95
CA LYS A 52 3.87 -1.10 -0.37
C LYS A 52 2.77 -1.77 -1.17
N HIS A 53 1.87 -0.95 -1.70
CA HIS A 53 0.81 -1.36 -2.62
C HIS A 53 1.31 -1.28 -4.05
N HIS A 54 1.26 -2.39 -4.76
CA HIS A 54 1.62 -2.48 -6.18
C HIS A 54 0.35 -2.68 -6.98
N LEU A 55 0.10 -1.84 -7.98
CA LEU A 55 -1.17 -1.78 -8.71
C LEU A 55 -0.93 -1.69 -10.22
N ILE A 56 -1.67 -2.48 -11.00
CA ILE A 56 -1.81 -2.31 -12.45
C ILE A 56 -3.19 -1.74 -12.73
N VAL A 57 -3.22 -0.71 -13.59
CA VAL A 57 -4.44 -0.06 -14.07
C VAL A 57 -4.52 -0.09 -15.60
N ASP A 58 -5.73 -0.03 -16.15
CA ASP A 58 -5.94 0.22 -17.57
C ASP A 58 -5.64 1.68 -17.98
N ARG A 59 -5.80 2.01 -19.27
CA ARG A 59 -5.59 3.36 -19.81
C ARG A 59 -6.55 4.42 -19.24
N HIS A 60 -7.66 4.00 -18.63
CA HIS A 60 -8.70 4.88 -18.09
C HIS A 60 -8.57 5.05 -16.58
N GLY A 61 -7.88 4.15 -15.87
CA GLY A 61 -7.73 4.12 -14.42
C GLY A 61 -8.51 3.02 -13.71
N THR A 62 -8.93 1.96 -14.41
CA THR A 62 -9.59 0.79 -13.83
C THR A 62 -8.53 -0.16 -13.24
N PRO A 63 -8.60 -0.53 -11.95
CA PRO A 63 -7.74 -1.58 -11.37
C PRO A 63 -7.86 -2.91 -12.11
N ILE A 64 -6.73 -3.54 -12.45
CA ILE A 64 -6.67 -4.87 -13.09
C ILE A 64 -6.10 -5.91 -12.14
N ALA A 65 -4.98 -5.59 -11.48
CA ALA A 65 -4.28 -6.48 -10.56
C ALA A 65 -3.63 -5.68 -9.44
N VAL A 66 -3.57 -6.24 -8.23
CA VAL A 66 -2.99 -5.58 -7.06
C VAL A 66 -2.25 -6.59 -6.17
N THR A 67 -1.08 -6.21 -5.66
CA THR A 67 -0.30 -7.03 -4.71
C THR A 67 0.29 -6.17 -3.58
N LEU A 68 0.74 -6.83 -2.52
CA LEU A 68 1.26 -6.21 -1.30
C LEU A 68 2.68 -6.72 -0.99
N THR A 69 3.56 -5.83 -0.55
CA THR A 69 4.87 -6.20 0.01
C THR A 69 5.25 -5.41 1.25
N ALA A 70 6.26 -5.89 1.97
CA ALA A 70 6.87 -5.16 3.08
C ALA A 70 7.54 -3.86 2.62
N GLY A 71 7.50 -2.84 3.48
CA GLY A 71 8.09 -1.50 3.25
C GLY A 71 9.57 -1.50 2.86
N ASN A 72 10.30 -2.56 3.18
CA ASN A 72 11.73 -2.73 2.88
C ASN A 72 12.02 -3.41 1.52
N ARG A 73 11.01 -3.88 0.77
CA ARG A 73 11.24 -4.51 -0.54
C ARG A 73 11.42 -3.48 -1.66
N HIS A 74 12.31 -3.76 -2.61
CA HIS A 74 12.50 -2.93 -3.80
C HIS A 74 11.37 -3.14 -4.82
N ASP A 75 10.79 -2.05 -5.29
CA ASP A 75 9.55 -2.07 -6.09
C ASP A 75 9.72 -2.76 -7.44
N VAL A 76 10.90 -2.57 -8.06
CA VAL A 76 11.27 -3.24 -9.31
C VAL A 76 11.13 -4.77 -9.26
N THR A 77 11.34 -5.39 -8.09
CA THR A 77 11.21 -6.85 -7.93
C THR A 77 9.78 -7.34 -8.08
N GLN A 78 8.79 -6.49 -7.85
CA GLN A 78 7.37 -6.83 -7.88
C GLN A 78 6.74 -6.65 -9.25
N LEU A 79 7.45 -6.04 -10.20
CA LEU A 79 6.91 -5.78 -11.53
C LEU A 79 6.47 -7.06 -12.27
N LEU A 80 7.30 -8.10 -12.27
CA LEU A 80 6.97 -9.35 -12.96
C LEU A 80 5.90 -10.16 -12.23
N PRO A 81 5.97 -10.38 -10.89
CA PRO A 81 4.87 -10.99 -10.13
C PRO A 81 3.52 -10.29 -10.33
N LEU A 82 3.49 -8.96 -10.34
CA LEU A 82 2.28 -8.17 -10.54
C LEU A 82 1.71 -8.30 -11.97
N LEU A 83 2.58 -8.41 -12.98
CA LEU A 83 2.17 -8.70 -14.36
C LEU A 83 1.62 -10.12 -14.53
N ASP A 84 2.19 -11.09 -13.82
CA ASP A 84 1.73 -12.49 -13.87
C ASP A 84 0.45 -12.70 -13.04
N ALA A 85 0.14 -11.79 -12.09
CA ALA A 85 -1.13 -11.73 -11.37
C ALA A 85 -2.29 -11.10 -12.18
N ILE A 86 -2.09 -10.70 -13.44
CA ILE A 86 -3.17 -10.20 -14.28
C ILE A 86 -4.13 -11.35 -14.63
N PRO A 87 -5.42 -11.28 -14.25
CA PRO A 87 -6.39 -12.32 -14.62
C PRO A 87 -6.67 -12.29 -16.13
N PRO A 88 -7.11 -13.41 -16.74
CA PRO A 88 -7.49 -13.44 -18.15
C PRO A 88 -8.68 -12.50 -18.43
N ILE A 89 -8.41 -11.37 -19.08
CA ILE A 89 -9.42 -10.35 -19.41
C ILE A 89 -10.24 -10.85 -20.62
N ARG A 90 -11.53 -11.11 -20.37
CA ARG A 90 -12.53 -11.49 -21.38
C ARG A 90 -13.24 -10.24 -21.95
N GLY A 91 -14.08 -10.41 -22.98
CA GLY A 91 -14.91 -9.34 -23.55
C GLY A 91 -14.56 -8.90 -24.98
N LEU A 92 -13.60 -9.56 -25.63
CA LEU A 92 -13.35 -9.48 -27.07
C LEU A 92 -13.36 -10.89 -27.66
N CYS A 93 -13.69 -11.03 -28.94
CA CYS A 93 -13.64 -12.32 -29.63
C CYS A 93 -12.20 -12.88 -29.65
N GLY A 94 -12.06 -14.19 -29.46
CA GLY A 94 -10.77 -14.90 -29.40
C GLY A 94 -10.24 -15.14 -27.98
N ARG A 95 -8.94 -15.49 -27.88
CA ARG A 95 -8.31 -15.89 -26.62
C ARG A 95 -8.28 -14.73 -25.61
N PRO A 96 -8.73 -14.91 -24.34
CA PRO A 96 -8.68 -13.88 -23.31
C PRO A 96 -7.29 -13.28 -23.12
N ARG A 97 -7.23 -11.96 -22.95
CA ARG A 97 -5.97 -11.22 -22.87
C ARG A 97 -5.41 -11.27 -21.46
N THR A 98 -4.25 -11.89 -21.29
CA THR A 98 -3.52 -11.97 -20.00
C THR A 98 -2.39 -10.95 -19.87
N ARG A 99 -2.03 -10.24 -20.95
CA ARG A 99 -0.88 -9.31 -20.96
C ARG A 99 -1.18 -7.96 -21.66
N PRO A 100 -0.61 -6.85 -21.17
CA PRO A 100 -0.67 -5.56 -21.83
C PRO A 100 0.29 -5.51 -23.04
N ARG A 101 -0.09 -4.81 -24.12
CA ARG A 101 0.82 -4.59 -25.28
C ARG A 101 1.92 -3.55 -24.99
N ARG A 102 1.62 -2.60 -24.10
CA ARG A 102 2.50 -1.50 -23.69
C ARG A 102 2.36 -1.35 -22.18
N LEU A 103 3.47 -1.24 -21.47
CA LEU A 103 3.51 -1.02 -20.03
C LEU A 103 4.13 0.35 -19.75
N PHE A 104 3.41 1.20 -19.01
CA PHE A 104 3.93 2.43 -18.46
C PHE A 104 4.38 2.18 -17.02
N ALA A 105 5.57 2.65 -16.64
CA ALA A 105 6.05 2.61 -15.26
C ALA A 105 6.94 3.81 -14.94
N ASP A 106 7.08 4.13 -13.66
CA ASP A 106 7.94 5.21 -13.18
C ASP A 106 9.44 4.93 -13.43
N ARG A 107 10.27 5.98 -13.44
CA ARG A 107 11.73 5.92 -13.55
C ARG A 107 12.37 4.97 -12.52
N GLY A 108 11.77 4.77 -11.34
CA GLY A 108 12.21 3.79 -10.35
C GLY A 108 12.22 2.32 -10.84
N TYR A 109 11.53 2.01 -11.94
CA TYR A 109 11.54 0.69 -12.59
C TYR A 109 12.57 0.57 -13.73
N ASP A 110 13.40 1.59 -13.97
CA ASP A 110 14.35 1.60 -15.08
C ASP A 110 15.59 0.74 -14.84
N PHE A 111 15.52 -0.51 -15.30
CA PHE A 111 16.61 -1.47 -15.25
C PHE A 111 16.58 -2.37 -16.50
N ASP A 112 17.70 -2.51 -17.21
CA ASP A 112 17.73 -3.24 -18.49
C ASP A 112 17.35 -4.72 -18.36
N LYS A 113 17.60 -5.35 -17.21
CA LYS A 113 17.12 -6.71 -16.90
C LYS A 113 15.61 -6.83 -17.08
N TYR A 114 14.84 -5.88 -16.54
CA TYR A 114 13.38 -5.90 -16.61
C TYR A 114 12.89 -5.45 -17.99
N ARG A 115 13.56 -4.49 -18.65
CA ARG A 115 13.29 -4.15 -20.06
C ARG A 115 13.40 -5.38 -20.97
N ARG A 116 14.47 -6.18 -20.84
CA ARG A 116 14.66 -7.43 -21.60
C ARG A 116 13.57 -8.47 -21.30
N LEU A 117 13.19 -8.64 -20.04
CA LEU A 117 12.13 -9.58 -19.63
C LEU A 117 10.74 -9.16 -20.13
N LEU A 118 10.45 -7.87 -20.21
CA LEU A 118 9.22 -7.34 -20.81
C LEU A 118 9.17 -7.59 -22.32
N TRP A 119 10.27 -7.32 -23.04
CA TRP A 119 10.38 -7.64 -24.47
C TRP A 119 10.20 -9.14 -24.74
N LYS A 120 10.83 -10.03 -23.95
CA LYS A 120 10.63 -11.49 -24.04
C LYS A 120 9.16 -11.91 -23.80
N ARG A 121 8.37 -11.11 -23.07
CA ARG A 121 6.94 -11.33 -22.84
C ARG A 121 6.02 -10.69 -23.90
N GLY A 122 6.58 -10.02 -24.92
CA GLY A 122 5.83 -9.30 -25.95
C GLY A 122 5.27 -7.94 -25.49
N ILE A 123 5.80 -7.39 -24.40
CA ILE A 123 5.31 -6.15 -23.77
C ILE A 123 6.30 -5.02 -24.05
N LYS A 124 5.87 -3.96 -24.75
CA LYS A 124 6.73 -2.78 -24.98
C LYS A 124 6.89 -1.97 -23.67
N PRO A 125 8.12 -1.84 -23.11
CA PRO A 125 8.36 -1.02 -21.93
C PRO A 125 8.38 0.47 -22.29
N LEU A 126 7.48 1.24 -21.69
CA LEU A 126 7.42 2.70 -21.74
C LEU A 126 7.80 3.25 -20.35
N ILE A 127 9.08 3.05 -20.02
CA ILE A 127 9.69 3.43 -18.74
C ILE A 127 10.68 4.56 -18.99
N ALA A 128 10.59 5.63 -18.21
CA ALA A 128 11.54 6.75 -18.28
C ALA A 128 12.97 6.25 -18.01
N ARG A 129 13.94 6.64 -18.84
CA ARG A 129 15.36 6.37 -18.55
C ARG A 129 15.79 7.16 -17.29
N ARG A 130 16.60 6.54 -16.42
CA ARG A 130 17.31 7.23 -15.34
C ARG A 130 18.46 8.05 -15.94
N GLY A 131 18.79 9.19 -15.33
CA GLY A 131 19.84 10.12 -15.82
C GLY A 131 19.48 10.96 -17.05
N VAL A 132 18.39 10.66 -17.75
CA VAL A 132 17.93 11.43 -18.91
C VAL A 132 16.96 12.54 -18.46
N ALA A 133 17.10 13.72 -19.07
CA ALA A 133 16.20 14.87 -18.91
C ALA A 133 14.72 14.49 -19.16
N HIS A 134 13.79 15.31 -18.66
CA HIS A 134 12.35 15.01 -18.67
C HIS A 134 11.70 15.23 -20.05
N GLY A 135 12.16 14.50 -21.08
CA GLY A 135 11.73 14.63 -22.47
C GLY A 135 10.60 13.70 -22.91
N SER A 136 9.77 13.16 -21.99
CA SER A 136 8.76 12.15 -22.35
C SER A 136 7.38 12.46 -21.76
N GLY A 137 6.35 12.42 -22.62
CA GLY A 137 4.94 12.66 -22.28
C GLY A 137 4.29 11.63 -21.33
N LEU A 138 5.10 10.84 -20.62
CA LEU A 138 4.68 9.94 -19.55
C LEU A 138 3.82 10.63 -18.50
N GLY A 139 4.05 11.93 -18.23
CA GLY A 139 3.20 12.73 -17.34
C GLY A 139 1.71 12.68 -17.68
N LYS A 140 1.35 12.71 -18.98
CA LYS A 140 -0.05 12.63 -19.45
C LYS A 140 -0.70 11.28 -19.10
N THR A 141 0.07 10.20 -19.07
CA THR A 141 -0.42 8.85 -18.72
C THR A 141 -0.31 8.56 -17.23
N ARG A 142 0.71 9.13 -16.55
CA ARG A 142 0.99 8.98 -15.12
C ARG A 142 -0.14 9.49 -14.25
N TRP A 143 -0.76 10.62 -14.61
CA TRP A 143 -1.94 11.16 -13.91
C TRP A 143 -3.07 10.13 -13.75
N VAL A 144 -3.28 9.26 -14.74
CA VAL A 144 -4.32 8.22 -14.68
C VAL A 144 -4.05 7.25 -13.53
N PHE A 145 -2.80 6.80 -13.38
CA PHE A 145 -2.36 5.94 -12.27
C PHE A 145 -2.44 6.68 -10.94
N GLU A 146 -1.88 7.89 -10.85
CA GLU A 146 -1.84 8.68 -9.62
C GLU A 146 -3.25 8.98 -9.09
N ARG A 147 -4.20 9.32 -9.96
CA ARG A 147 -5.62 9.50 -9.61
C ARG A 147 -6.25 8.22 -9.06
N THR A 148 -6.04 7.07 -9.71
CA THR A 148 -6.58 5.78 -9.21
C THR A 148 -5.94 5.38 -7.88
N PHE A 149 -4.64 5.63 -7.72
CA PHE A 149 -3.91 5.39 -6.48
C PHE A 149 -4.39 6.32 -5.35
N ALA A 150 -4.69 7.58 -5.66
CA ALA A 150 -5.32 8.52 -4.73
C ALA A 150 -6.72 8.06 -4.30
N TRP A 151 -7.56 7.57 -5.23
CA TRP A 151 -8.85 6.96 -4.90
C TRP A 151 -8.70 5.72 -4.00
N LEU A 152 -7.69 4.89 -4.24
CA LEU A 152 -7.37 3.73 -3.40
C LEU A 152 -6.98 4.14 -1.97
N HIS A 153 -6.28 5.26 -1.81
CA HIS A 153 -5.92 5.80 -0.48
C HIS A 153 -7.00 6.69 0.18
N GLN A 154 -8.09 7.04 -0.50
CA GLN A 154 -9.26 7.64 0.16
C GLN A 154 -9.92 6.67 1.15
N PHE A 155 -9.78 5.36 0.94
CA PHE A 155 -10.09 4.35 1.93
C PHE A 155 -9.06 4.43 3.07
N LYS A 156 -9.36 5.22 4.11
CA LYS A 156 -8.42 5.60 5.19
C LYS A 156 -7.65 4.43 5.83
N ARG A 157 -8.26 3.23 5.94
CA ARG A 157 -7.64 1.98 6.44
C ARG A 157 -6.53 1.41 5.54
N LEU A 158 -6.45 1.84 4.28
CA LEU A 158 -5.36 1.49 3.36
C LEU A 158 -4.22 2.52 3.40
N ARG A 159 -4.50 3.78 3.73
CA ARG A 159 -3.46 4.83 3.88
C ARG A 159 -2.56 4.61 5.09
N ILE A 160 -3.12 4.12 6.19
CA ILE A 160 -2.37 3.70 7.39
C ILE A 160 -2.70 2.24 7.63
N ARG A 161 -1.69 1.36 7.60
CA ARG A 161 -1.88 -0.06 7.89
C ARG A 161 -2.11 -0.25 9.39
N TYR A 162 -3.34 -0.64 9.74
CA TYR A 162 -3.71 -1.11 11.08
C TYR A 162 -3.68 -2.64 11.20
N GLU A 163 -3.86 -3.36 10.08
CA GLU A 163 -3.93 -4.82 10.08
C GLU A 163 -2.55 -5.45 10.31
N ILE A 164 -2.42 -6.26 11.37
CA ILE A 164 -1.20 -7.03 11.63
C ILE A 164 -0.97 -8.06 10.53
N ARG A 165 -2.02 -8.77 10.09
CA ARG A 165 -1.91 -9.81 9.05
C ARG A 165 -1.97 -9.22 7.63
N ALA A 166 -1.17 -9.76 6.72
CA ALA A 166 -1.07 -9.30 5.33
C ALA A 166 -2.24 -9.75 4.44
N ASP A 167 -2.83 -10.91 4.72
CA ASP A 167 -4.01 -11.43 4.03
C ASP A 167 -5.22 -10.50 4.23
N LEU A 168 -5.51 -10.09 5.47
CA LEU A 168 -6.55 -9.12 5.77
C LEU A 168 -6.32 -7.78 5.06
N HIS A 169 -5.08 -7.29 5.04
CA HIS A 169 -4.76 -6.04 4.37
C HIS A 169 -4.88 -6.14 2.83
N LEU A 170 -4.51 -7.29 2.25
CA LEU A 170 -4.70 -7.57 0.83
C LEU A 170 -6.18 -7.70 0.47
N SER A 171 -6.99 -8.35 1.29
CA SER A 171 -8.44 -8.46 1.08
C SER A 171 -9.14 -7.10 1.13
N LEU A 172 -8.74 -6.21 2.06
CA LEU A 172 -9.23 -4.82 2.09
C LEU A 172 -8.82 -4.04 0.83
N LEU A 173 -7.61 -4.27 0.33
CA LEU A 173 -7.09 -3.65 -0.89
C LEU A 173 -7.84 -4.13 -2.14
N GLN A 174 -8.11 -5.42 -2.24
CA GLN A 174 -8.93 -6.02 -3.30
C GLN A 174 -10.39 -5.52 -3.24
N LEU A 175 -10.99 -5.44 -2.05
CA LEU A 175 -12.33 -4.88 -1.86
C LEU A 175 -12.41 -3.41 -2.33
N ALA A 176 -11.42 -2.60 -2.00
CA ALA A 176 -11.34 -1.21 -2.48
C ALA A 176 -11.23 -1.13 -4.01
N CYS A 177 -10.43 -2.00 -4.63
CA CYS A 177 -10.37 -2.13 -6.10
C CYS A 177 -11.74 -2.50 -6.69
N SER A 178 -12.45 -3.49 -6.11
CA SER A 178 -13.79 -3.89 -6.56
C SER A 178 -14.82 -2.75 -6.45
N ILE A 179 -14.76 -1.93 -5.38
CA ILE A 179 -15.62 -0.75 -5.23
C ILE A 179 -15.31 0.32 -6.30
N ILE A 180 -14.03 0.52 -6.64
CA ILE A 180 -13.62 1.45 -7.73
C ILE A 180 -14.15 0.94 -9.08
N CYS A 181 -14.04 -0.37 -9.35
CA CYS A 181 -14.58 -0.97 -10.58
C CYS A 181 -16.12 -0.86 -10.64
N LEU A 182 -16.83 -1.17 -9.57
CA LEU A 182 -18.30 -1.04 -9.50
C LEU A 182 -18.76 0.40 -9.76
N ARG A 183 -18.11 1.39 -9.16
CA ARG A 183 -18.41 2.82 -9.40
C ARG A 183 -18.23 3.20 -10.86
N ARG A 184 -17.19 2.69 -11.55
CA ARG A 184 -16.97 2.92 -12.98
C ARG A 184 -18.05 2.30 -13.86
N LEU A 185 -18.44 1.05 -13.59
CA LEU A 185 -19.49 0.37 -14.34
C LEU A 185 -20.82 1.14 -14.26
N ARG A 186 -21.18 1.65 -13.08
CA ARG A 186 -22.37 2.50 -12.87
C ARG A 186 -22.32 3.89 -13.52
N THR A 187 -21.20 4.26 -14.13
CA THR A 187 -21.03 5.51 -14.90
C THR A 187 -20.73 5.26 -16.39
N SER A 188 -20.77 4.00 -16.82
CA SER A 188 -20.49 3.59 -18.22
C SER A 188 -21.76 3.17 -18.98
N PHE A 189 -22.90 3.21 -18.29
CA PHE A 189 -24.26 2.97 -18.75
C PHE A 189 -25.16 4.03 -18.10
#